data_AF-A0A962GQM8-F1
#
_entry.id   AF-A0A962GQM8-F1
#
_cell.length_a   1.000
_cell.length_b   1.000
_cell.length_c   1.000
_cell.angle_alpha   90.00
_cell.angle_beta   90.00
_cell.angle_gamma   90.00
#
_symmetry.space_group_name_H-M   'P 1'
#
loop_
_entity.id
_entity.type
_entity.pdbx_description
1 polymer ?
#
loop_
_entity_poly.entity_id
_entity_poly.type
_entity_poly.pdbx_seq_one_letter_code
_entity_poly.pdbx_strand_id
1 'polypeptide(L)'
;MEPLEDFKEKIRGLAGEMNAGGLTYTAVNVRLDMATSDLLGTYIIDTPDEIIDTVFDAYAEIHVLAAQRGQLTNAEASHLINDRAVELFEDYRGWEVVEQKVKPFWDRLDQESMGTEGPPINAL
;
A
#
# COMPACT_ATOMS: atom_id res chain seq x y z
N MET A 1 -6.19 11.43 -17.36
CA MET A 1 -5.83 10.47 -18.42
C MET A 1 -6.66 9.23 -18.18
N GLU A 2 -7.31 8.67 -19.20
CA GLU A 2 -8.21 7.50 -19.06
C GLU A 2 -7.55 6.29 -18.36
N PRO A 3 -6.28 5.89 -18.65
CA PRO A 3 -5.67 4.73 -17.98
C PRO A 3 -5.42 4.90 -16.48
N LEU A 4 -5.10 6.13 -16.03
CA LEU A 4 -4.84 6.42 -14.62
C LEU A 4 -6.14 6.39 -13.80
N GLU A 5 -7.23 6.91 -14.38
CA GLU A 5 -8.54 6.87 -13.71
C GLU A 5 -9.09 5.44 -13.64
N ASP A 6 -8.92 4.65 -14.71
CA ASP A 6 -9.25 3.22 -14.71
C ASP A 6 -8.47 2.45 -13.65
N PHE A 7 -7.17 2.74 -13.49
CA PHE A 7 -6.35 2.17 -12.43
C PHE A 7 -6.92 2.52 -11.04
N LYS A 8 -7.17 3.81 -10.77
CA LYS A 8 -7.74 4.27 -9.48
C LYS A 8 -9.09 3.61 -9.18
N GLU A 9 -9.95 3.44 -10.19
CA GLU A 9 -11.23 2.75 -10.04
C GLU A 9 -11.04 1.26 -9.68
N LYS A 10 -10.14 0.56 -10.38
CA LYS A 10 -9.79 -0.83 -10.06
C LYS A 10 -9.30 -0.96 -8.61
N ILE A 11 -8.39 -0.09 -8.16
CA ILE A 11 -7.85 -0.14 -6.79
C ILE A 11 -8.94 0.12 -5.76
N ARG A 12 -9.82 1.09 -6.01
CA ARG A 12 -10.98 1.34 -5.12
C ARG A 12 -11.91 0.13 -5.03
N GLY A 13 -12.16 -0.55 -6.15
CA GLY A 13 -12.92 -1.80 -6.18
C GLY A 13 -12.28 -2.89 -5.33
N LEU A 14 -10.98 -3.12 -5.49
CA LEU A 14 -10.22 -4.11 -4.73
C LEU A 14 -10.23 -3.82 -3.21
N ALA A 15 -10.00 -2.57 -2.81
CA ALA A 15 -10.07 -2.15 -1.42
C ALA A 15 -11.48 -2.34 -0.84
N GLY A 16 -12.52 -2.02 -1.61
CA GLY A 16 -13.91 -2.23 -1.24
C GLY A 16 -14.24 -3.71 -1.01
N GLU A 17 -13.82 -4.59 -1.92
CA GLU A 17 -13.99 -6.05 -1.79
C GLU A 17 -13.24 -6.61 -0.57
N MET A 18 -12.02 -6.14 -0.31
CA MET A 18 -11.23 -6.54 0.86
C MET A 18 -11.89 -6.08 2.18
N ASN A 19 -12.34 -4.83 2.23
CA ASN A 19 -13.00 -4.27 3.41
C ASN A 19 -14.32 -4.99 3.71
N ALA A 20 -15.06 -5.41 2.67
CA ALA A 20 -16.25 -6.24 2.81
C ALA A 20 -15.95 -7.69 3.24
N GLY A 21 -14.68 -8.10 3.32
CA GLY A 21 -14.27 -9.47 3.62
C GLY A 21 -14.47 -10.46 2.45
N GLY A 22 -14.69 -9.96 1.23
CA GLY A 22 -14.92 -10.77 0.03
C GLY A 22 -13.64 -11.31 -0.60
N LEU A 23 -12.49 -10.68 -0.32
CA LEU A 23 -11.18 -11.10 -0.82
C LEU A 23 -10.13 -11.14 0.29
N THR A 24 -9.18 -12.06 0.12
CA THR A 24 -7.94 -12.09 0.92
C THR A 24 -6.92 -11.08 0.39
N TYR A 25 -6.01 -10.65 1.26
CA TYR A 25 -4.90 -9.79 0.94
C TYR A 25 -4.07 -10.35 -0.21
N THR A 26 -3.76 -11.65 -0.19
CA THR A 26 -3.02 -12.30 -1.29
C THR A 26 -3.74 -12.15 -2.63
N ALA A 27 -5.07 -12.35 -2.68
CA ALA A 27 -5.83 -12.20 -3.91
C ALA A 27 -5.87 -10.74 -4.39
N VAL A 28 -5.98 -9.80 -3.45
CA VAL A 28 -5.96 -8.36 -3.73
C VAL A 28 -4.59 -7.92 -4.24
N ASN A 29 -3.51 -8.35 -3.60
CA ASN A 29 -2.14 -7.99 -3.99
C ASN A 29 -1.80 -8.47 -5.40
N VAL A 30 -2.17 -9.71 -5.74
CA VAL A 30 -1.99 -10.22 -7.12
C VAL A 30 -2.74 -9.38 -8.14
N ARG A 31 -3.98 -8.96 -7.84
CA ARG A 31 -4.77 -8.11 -8.75
C ARG A 31 -4.22 -6.68 -8.84
N LEU A 32 -3.65 -6.16 -7.76
CA LEU A 32 -2.94 -4.87 -7.74
C LEU A 32 -1.68 -4.93 -8.61
N ASP A 33 -0.90 -6.02 -8.54
CA ASP A 33 0.27 -6.23 -9.39
C ASP A 33 -0.09 -6.25 -10.89
N MET A 34 -1.19 -6.92 -11.23
CA MET A 34 -1.71 -6.95 -12.60
C MET A 34 -2.15 -5.56 -13.06
N ALA A 35 -2.92 -4.83 -12.24
CA ALA A 35 -3.37 -3.48 -12.59
C ALA A 35 -2.19 -2.49 -12.73
N THR A 36 -1.18 -2.65 -11.89
CA THR A 36 0.07 -1.85 -11.97
C THR A 36 0.83 -2.18 -13.25
N SER A 37 0.96 -3.45 -13.59
CA SER A 37 1.62 -3.88 -14.83
C SER A 37 0.91 -3.37 -16.07
N ASP A 38 -0.43 -3.42 -16.08
CA ASP A 38 -1.25 -2.84 -17.15
C ASP A 38 -1.00 -1.33 -17.27
N LEU A 39 -1.01 -0.59 -16.15
CA LEU A 39 -0.79 0.85 -16.14
C LEU A 39 0.62 1.20 -16.64
N LEU A 40 1.66 0.62 -16.04
CA LEU A 40 3.06 0.90 -16.42
C LEU A 40 3.36 0.47 -17.86
N GLY A 41 2.71 -0.59 -18.34
CA GLY A 41 2.75 -1.00 -19.75
C GLY A 41 2.17 0.03 -20.73
N THR A 42 1.38 1.00 -20.27
CA THR A 42 0.92 2.13 -21.09
C THR A 42 1.90 3.31 -21.12
N TYR A 43 2.83 3.40 -20.16
CA TYR A 43 3.78 4.53 -19.99
C TYR A 43 5.25 4.10 -20.17
N ILE A 44 5.53 3.20 -21.12
CA ILE A 44 6.79 2.44 -21.30
C ILE A 44 8.08 3.29 -21.35
N ILE A 45 7.99 4.60 -21.65
CA ILE A 45 9.14 5.52 -21.68
C ILE A 45 8.85 6.68 -20.74
N ASP A 46 9.72 6.88 -19.75
CA ASP A 46 9.68 7.95 -18.74
C ASP A 46 8.34 8.03 -18.00
N THR A 47 8.06 7.00 -17.19
CA THR A 47 6.89 6.95 -16.31
C THR A 47 6.78 8.25 -15.49
N PRO A 48 5.71 9.04 -15.66
CA PRO A 48 5.56 10.29 -14.93
C PRO A 48 5.51 10.05 -13.41
N ASP A 49 6.03 11.01 -12.64
CA ASP A 49 6.05 10.95 -11.17
C ASP A 49 4.67 10.68 -10.57
N GLU A 50 3.62 11.29 -11.13
CA GLU A 50 2.24 11.08 -10.68
C GLU A 50 1.81 9.61 -10.79
N ILE A 51 2.31 8.88 -11.78
CA ILE A 51 2.04 7.45 -11.95
C ILE A 51 2.78 6.65 -10.88
N ILE A 52 4.06 6.93 -10.65
CA ILE A 52 4.85 6.24 -9.62
C ILE A 52 4.24 6.48 -8.24
N ASP A 53 3.87 7.73 -7.95
CA ASP A 53 3.21 8.13 -6.70
C ASP A 53 1.87 7.43 -6.52
N THR A 54 1.03 7.41 -7.56
CA THR A 54 -0.29 6.74 -7.48
C THR A 54 -0.14 5.23 -7.28
N VAL A 55 0.85 4.61 -7.92
CA VAL A 55 1.13 3.18 -7.73
C VAL A 55 1.57 2.93 -6.30
N PHE A 56 2.52 3.71 -5.78
CA PHE A 56 2.99 3.55 -4.41
C PHE A 56 1.85 3.70 -3.40
N ASP A 57 1.04 4.76 -3.53
CA ASP A 57 -0.11 5.00 -2.65
C ASP A 57 -1.09 3.81 -2.68
N ALA A 58 -1.34 3.21 -3.85
CA ALA A 58 -2.20 2.05 -3.98
C ALA A 58 -1.66 0.83 -3.18
N TYR A 59 -0.36 0.52 -3.27
CA TYR A 59 0.23 -0.55 -2.45
C TYR A 59 0.15 -0.23 -0.97
N ALA A 60 0.52 0.98 -0.58
CA ALA A 60 0.54 1.36 0.82
C ALA A 60 -0.85 1.33 1.46
N GLU A 61 -1.89 1.82 0.77
CA GLU A 61 -3.27 1.74 1.25
C GLU A 61 -3.76 0.30 1.40
N ILE A 62 -3.44 -0.58 0.45
CA ILE A 62 -3.81 -2.00 0.55
C ILE A 62 -3.09 -2.68 1.71
N HIS A 63 -1.80 -2.40 1.94
CA HIS A 63 -1.05 -2.97 3.07
C HIS A 63 -1.60 -2.49 4.42
N VAL A 64 -1.90 -1.19 4.55
CA VAL A 64 -2.53 -0.64 5.76
C VAL A 64 -3.90 -1.26 6.00
N LEU A 65 -4.75 -1.36 4.96
CA LEU A 65 -6.06 -1.98 5.10
C LEU A 65 -5.94 -3.48 5.45
N ALA A 66 -4.98 -4.20 4.88
CA ALA A 66 -4.73 -5.60 5.25
C ALA A 66 -4.33 -5.74 6.72
N ALA A 67 -3.53 -4.80 7.25
CA ALA A 67 -3.16 -4.76 8.66
C ALA A 67 -4.37 -4.47 9.58
N GLN A 68 -5.19 -3.47 9.24
CA GLN A 68 -6.44 -3.15 9.95
C GLN A 68 -7.41 -4.33 10.01
N ARG A 69 -7.41 -5.16 8.97
CA ARG A 69 -8.26 -6.35 8.86
C ARG A 69 -7.64 -7.59 9.53
N GLY A 70 -6.45 -7.47 10.13
CA GLY A 70 -5.73 -8.55 10.77
C GLY A 70 -5.22 -9.63 9.80
N GLN A 71 -5.08 -9.29 8.52
CA GLN A 71 -4.51 -10.19 7.51
C GLN A 71 -2.99 -10.04 7.39
N LEU A 72 -2.46 -8.91 7.86
CA LEU A 72 -1.06 -8.65 8.12
C LEU A 72 -0.91 -8.11 9.55
N THR A 73 0.28 -8.24 10.11
CA THR A 73 0.68 -7.45 11.27
C THR A 73 1.12 -6.05 10.83
N ASN A 74 1.09 -5.08 11.74
CA ASN A 74 1.58 -3.72 11.45
C ASN A 74 3.07 -3.72 11.07
N ALA A 75 3.87 -4.61 11.65
CA ALA A 75 5.27 -4.77 11.28
C ALA A 75 5.43 -5.27 9.83
N GLU A 76 4.66 -6.29 9.43
CA GLU A 76 4.68 -6.79 8.05
C GLU A 76 4.24 -5.73 7.06
N ALA A 77 3.17 -4.99 7.36
CA ALA A 77 2.72 -3.89 6.51
C ALA A 77 3.79 -2.79 6.38
N SER A 78 4.41 -2.37 7.49
CA SER A 78 5.50 -1.39 7.46
C SER A 78 6.71 -1.86 6.63
N HIS A 79 7.08 -3.13 6.72
CA HIS A 79 8.14 -3.71 5.90
C HIS A 79 7.79 -3.69 4.41
N LEU A 80 6.60 -4.14 4.04
CA LEU A 80 6.17 -4.20 2.64
C LEU A 80 6.04 -2.81 2.01
N ILE A 81 5.57 -1.81 2.78
CA ILE A 81 5.51 -0.41 2.32
C ILE A 81 6.93 0.13 2.10
N ASN A 82 7.86 -0.15 3.01
CA ASN A 82 9.25 0.26 2.87
C ASN A 82 9.90 -0.37 1.63
N ASP A 83 9.75 -1.68 1.46
CA ASP A 83 10.29 -2.42 0.31
C ASP A 83 9.75 -1.86 -1.01
N ARG A 84 8.45 -1.53 -1.05
CA ARG A 84 7.83 -0.95 -2.25
C ARG A 84 8.32 0.47 -2.54
N ALA A 85 8.56 1.28 -1.51
CA ALA A 85 9.11 2.62 -1.69
C ALA A 85 10.55 2.56 -2.23
N VAL A 86 11.36 1.63 -1.73
CA VAL A 86 12.72 1.41 -2.23
C VAL A 86 12.67 1.00 -3.70
N GLU A 87 11.86 0.00 -4.06
CA GLU A 87 11.73 -0.48 -5.45
C GLU A 87 11.29 0.63 -6.43
N LEU A 88 10.40 1.53 -6.01
CA LEU A 88 9.83 2.55 -6.89
C LEU A 88 10.63 3.86 -6.94
N PHE A 89 11.37 4.21 -5.88
CA PHE A 89 11.97 5.55 -5.75
C PHE A 89 13.49 5.57 -5.54
N GLU A 90 14.13 4.46 -5.17
CA GLU A 90 15.57 4.44 -4.83
C GLU A 90 16.44 4.91 -6.01
N ASP A 91 16.13 4.43 -7.21
CA ASP A 91 16.84 4.80 -8.44
C ASP A 91 16.63 6.27 -8.87
N TYR A 92 15.60 6.93 -8.36
CA TYR A 92 15.19 8.26 -8.82
C TYR A 92 15.58 9.39 -7.86
N ARG A 93 15.55 9.19 -6.53
CA ARG A 93 15.51 10.34 -5.59
C ARG A 93 16.23 10.21 -4.24
N GLY A 94 16.83 9.06 -3.93
CA GLY A 94 17.56 8.85 -2.67
C GLY A 94 16.67 8.65 -1.44
N TRP A 95 17.30 8.28 -0.32
CA TRP A 95 16.62 7.81 0.90
C TRP A 95 15.67 8.84 1.54
N GLU A 96 15.96 10.14 1.43
CA GLU A 96 15.10 11.19 2.00
C GLU A 96 13.69 11.19 1.37
N VAL A 97 13.58 10.93 0.07
CA VAL A 97 12.28 10.83 -0.60
C VAL A 97 11.53 9.57 -0.17
N VAL A 98 12.24 8.45 -0.05
CA VAL A 98 11.66 7.20 0.46
C VAL A 98 11.06 7.42 1.85
N GLU A 99 11.82 8.03 2.76
CA GLU A 99 11.35 8.32 4.11
C GLU A 99 10.13 9.27 4.11
N GLN A 100 10.16 10.34 3.33
CA GLN A 100 9.03 11.28 3.21
C GLN A 100 7.75 10.61 2.69
N LYS A 101 7.89 9.64 1.78
CA LYS A 101 6.76 8.88 1.20
C LYS A 101 6.20 7.85 2.17
N VAL A 102 7.05 7.17 2.92
CA VAL A 102 6.62 6.08 3.81
C VAL A 102 6.09 6.60 5.15
N LYS A 103 6.65 7.69 5.68
CA LYS A 103 6.32 8.22 7.02
C LYS A 103 4.82 8.39 7.30
N PRO A 104 4.00 8.96 6.39
CA PRO A 104 2.56 9.09 6.64
C PRO A 104 1.85 7.75 6.88
N PHE A 105 2.34 6.66 6.29
CA PHE A 105 1.76 5.33 6.47
C PHE A 105 2.24 4.66 7.76
N TRP A 106 3.50 4.87 8.17
CA TRP A 106 3.97 4.45 9.49
C TRP A 106 3.19 5.16 10.60
N ASP A 107 3.03 6.48 10.51
CA ASP A 107 2.27 7.25 11.51
C ASP A 107 0.83 6.74 11.65
N ARG A 108 0.21 6.28 10.54
CA ARG A 108 -1.12 5.65 10.56
C ARG A 108 -1.12 4.29 11.25
N LEU A 109 -0.18 3.41 10.90
CA LEU A 109 -0.05 2.09 11.54
C LEU A 109 0.23 2.21 13.05
N ASP A 110 1.03 3.20 13.45
CA ASP A 110 1.33 3.47 14.86
C ASP A 110 0.10 3.97 15.62
N GLN A 111 -0.67 4.91 15.04
CA GLN A 111 -1.93 5.38 15.63
C GLN A 111 -2.93 4.25 15.87
N GLU A 112 -3.03 3.32 14.92
CA GLU A 112 -3.93 2.16 15.02
C GLU A 112 -3.44 1.14 16.06
N SER A 113 -2.12 1.00 16.21
CA SER A 113 -1.49 0.18 17.25
C SER A 113 -1.78 0.71 18.66
N MET A 114 -1.79 2.04 18.83
CA MET A 114 -2.07 2.69 20.11
C MET A 114 -3.56 2.66 20.50
N GLY A 115 -4.46 2.47 19.54
CA GLY A 115 -5.90 2.29 19.79
C GLY A 115 -6.27 0.88 20.29
N THR A 116 -5.37 -0.09 20.15
CA THR A 116 -5.52 -1.44 20.69
C THR A 116 -4.73 -1.56 22.00
N GLU A 117 -5.24 -0.96 23.09
CA GLU A 117 -4.87 -1.43 24.43
C GLU A 117 -5.37 -2.88 24.56
N GLY A 118 -4.51 -3.84 24.21
CA GLY A 118 -4.69 -5.22 24.64
C GLY A 118 -4.77 -5.26 26.17
N PRO A 119 -5.58 -6.16 26.76
CA PRO A 119 -5.63 -6.27 28.21
C PRO A 119 -4.21 -6.51 28.75
N PRO A 120 -3.84 -5.90 29.90
CA PRO A 120 -2.51 -6.03 30.46
C PRO A 120 -2.17 -7.52 30.62
N ILE A 121 -1.01 -7.93 30.09
CA ILE A 121 -0.52 -9.32 30.10
C ILE A 121 -0.28 -9.87 31.53
N ASN A 122 -0.45 -9.06 32.58
CA ASN A 122 -0.33 -9.51 33.97
C ASN A 122 -1.65 -9.36 34.74
N ALA A 123 -2.52 -10.35 34.59
CA ALA A 123 -3.58 -10.67 35.54
C ALA A 123 -3.87 -12.18 35.55
N LEU A 124 -2.83 -13.02 35.63
CA LEU A 124 -2.89 -14.41 36.11
C LEU A 124 -1.63 -14.71 36.93
#